data_AF-A0A1R4HS21-F1
#
_entry.id   AF-A0A1R4HS21-F1
#
_cell.length_a   1.000
_cell.length_b   1.000
_cell.length_c   1.000
_cell.angle_alpha   90.00
_cell.angle_beta   90.00
_cell.angle_gamma   90.00
#
_symmetry.space_group_name_H-M   'P 1'
#
loop_
_entity.id
_entity.type
_entity.pdbx_description
1 polymer ?
#
loop_
_entity_poly.entity_id
_entity_poly.type
_entity_poly.pdbx_seq_one_letter_code
_entity_poly.pdbx_strand_id
1 'polypeptide(L)'
;MIRVAENRDPEVTLAQIAKDFGVHVGTLDKWMRQSRIDAGEQPGQTSSDSAELRELRKRNRLLEQEVEVLRRATAYLSQAHLPGKGSTRS
;
A
#
# COMPACT_ATOMS: atom_id res chain seq x y z
N MET A 1 -23.11 -2.47 1.21
CA MET A 1 -23.55 -2.62 -0.20
C MET A 1 -23.27 -4.02 -0.74
N ILE A 2 -22.02 -4.50 -0.77
CA ILE A 2 -21.67 -5.83 -1.32
C ILE A 2 -22.55 -6.94 -0.73
N ARG A 3 -22.65 -7.02 0.60
CA ARG A 3 -23.52 -8.00 1.29
C ARG A 3 -25.00 -7.90 0.89
N VAL A 4 -25.50 -6.72 0.55
CA VAL A 4 -26.88 -6.53 0.06
C VAL A 4 -27.01 -7.03 -1.37
N ALA A 5 -25.99 -6.78 -2.21
CA ALA A 5 -25.95 -7.24 -3.60
C ALA A 5 -25.72 -8.76 -3.74
N GLU A 6 -25.01 -9.37 -2.79
CA GLU A 6 -24.80 -10.83 -2.71
C GLU A 6 -26.06 -11.57 -2.26
N ASN A 7 -26.75 -11.04 -1.25
CA ASN A 7 -27.99 -11.63 -0.70
C ASN A 7 -29.26 -11.08 -1.36
N ARG A 8 -29.14 -10.50 -2.56
CA ARG A 8 -30.29 -9.93 -3.26
C ARG A 8 -31.25 -11.02 -3.72
N ASP A 9 -32.53 -10.68 -3.79
CA ASP A 9 -33.51 -11.52 -4.47
C ASP A 9 -33.09 -11.72 -5.95
N PRO A 10 -33.22 -12.93 -6.53
CA PRO A 10 -32.90 -13.18 -7.93
C PRO A 10 -33.60 -12.21 -8.92
N GLU A 11 -34.77 -11.69 -8.57
CA GLU A 11 -35.50 -10.72 -9.39
C GLU A 11 -34.89 -9.32 -9.34
N VAL A 12 -34.09 -9.02 -8.33
CA VAL A 12 -33.41 -7.73 -8.17
C VAL A 12 -32.11 -7.73 -8.96
N THR A 13 -32.01 -6.82 -9.93
CA THR A 13 -30.80 -6.65 -10.73
C THR A 13 -29.73 -5.84 -9.99
N LEU A 14 -28.46 -6.07 -10.32
CA LEU A 14 -27.36 -5.21 -9.84
C LEU A 14 -27.55 -3.75 -10.28
N ALA A 15 -28.21 -3.52 -11.42
CA ALA A 15 -28.50 -2.16 -11.90
C ALA A 15 -29.48 -1.43 -10.98
N GLN A 16 -30.51 -2.12 -10.49
CA GLN A 16 -31.46 -1.56 -9.52
C GLN A 16 -30.76 -1.21 -8.21
N ILE A 17 -29.97 -2.13 -7.67
CA ILE A 17 -29.19 -1.89 -6.44
C ILE A 17 -28.23 -0.71 -6.64
N ALA A 18 -27.48 -0.70 -7.74
CA ALA A 18 -26.56 0.39 -8.03
C ALA A 18 -27.27 1.75 -8.09
N LYS A 19 -28.46 1.80 -8.72
CA LYS A 19 -29.31 2.99 -8.77
C LYS A 19 -29.78 3.42 -7.38
N ASP A 20 -30.25 2.49 -6.55
CA ASP A 20 -30.75 2.77 -5.20
C ASP A 20 -29.64 3.32 -4.29
N PHE A 21 -28.40 2.89 -4.49
CA PHE A 21 -27.22 3.38 -3.78
C PHE A 21 -26.51 4.57 -4.48
N GLY A 22 -27.03 5.05 -5.61
CA GLY A 22 -26.46 6.18 -6.34
C GLY A 22 -25.06 5.93 -6.93
N VAL A 23 -24.72 4.67 -7.22
CA VAL A 23 -23.43 4.27 -7.81
C VAL A 23 -23.61 3.77 -9.24
N HIS A 24 -22.56 3.89 -10.04
CA HIS A 24 -22.54 3.29 -11.37
C HIS A 24 -22.52 1.76 -11.26
N VAL A 25 -23.28 1.06 -12.12
CA VAL A 25 -23.40 -0.42 -12.09
C VAL A 25 -22.03 -1.09 -12.21
N GLY A 26 -21.15 -0.58 -13.08
CA GLY A 26 -19.79 -1.11 -13.23
C GLY A 26 -18.92 -1.00 -11.98
N THR A 27 -19.20 -0.02 -11.10
CA THR A 27 -18.51 0.11 -9.80
C THR A 27 -18.96 -1.00 -8.85
N LEU A 28 -20.26 -1.25 -8.79
CA LEU A 28 -20.81 -2.36 -8.01
C LEU A 28 -20.30 -3.71 -8.52
N ASP A 29 -20.25 -3.91 -9.84
CA ASP A 29 -19.71 -5.14 -10.44
C ASP A 29 -18.24 -5.36 -10.08
N LYS A 30 -17.42 -4.29 -10.14
CA LYS A 30 -16.03 -4.34 -9.69
C LYS A 30 -15.90 -4.74 -8.22
N TRP A 31 -16.75 -4.21 -7.35
CA TRP A 31 -16.76 -4.57 -5.93
C TRP A 31 -17.22 -6.01 -5.69
N MET A 32 -18.21 -6.50 -6.45
CA MET A 32 -18.62 -7.91 -6.42
C MET A 32 -17.47 -8.84 -6.83
N ARG A 33 -16.74 -8.48 -7.90
CA ARG A 33 -15.56 -9.23 -8.32
C ARG A 33 -14.46 -9.22 -7.26
N GLN A 34 -14.19 -8.07 -6.63
CA GLN A 34 -13.20 -8.00 -5.55
C GLN A 34 -13.63 -8.83 -4.35
N SER A 35 -14.92 -8.85 -3.99
CA SER A 35 -15.46 -9.71 -2.92
C SER A 35 -15.17 -11.19 -3.17
N ARG A 36 -15.38 -11.66 -4.41
CA ARG A 36 -15.07 -13.05 -4.81
C ARG A 36 -13.57 -13.36 -4.73
N ILE A 37 -12.72 -12.39 -5.08
CA ILE A 37 -11.26 -12.54 -4.94
C ILE A 37 -10.88 -12.62 -3.46
N ASP A 38 -11.44 -11.73 -2.63
CA ASP A 38 -11.17 -11.70 -1.19
C ASP A 38 -11.69 -12.97 -0.48
N ALA A 39 -12.75 -13.60 -1.00
CA ALA A 39 -13.28 -14.89 -0.55
C ALA A 39 -12.51 -16.11 -1.09
N GLY A 40 -11.55 -15.92 -2.00
CA GLY A 40 -10.78 -17.00 -2.63
C GLY A 40 -11.54 -17.77 -3.73
N GLU A 41 -12.71 -17.28 -4.15
CA GLU A 41 -13.53 -17.90 -5.20
C GLU A 41 -12.99 -17.59 -6.61
N GLN A 42 -12.21 -16.52 -6.75
CA GLN A 42 -11.57 -16.12 -8.00
C GLN A 42 -10.10 -15.77 -7.80
N PRO A 43 -9.23 -16.05 -8.79
CA PRO A 43 -7.84 -15.64 -8.73
C PRO A 43 -7.74 -14.11 -8.83
N GLY A 44 -6.90 -13.52 -7.97
CA GLY A 44 -6.64 -12.10 -7.95
C GLY A 44 -5.88 -11.68 -6.70
N GLN A 45 -5.45 -10.41 -6.66
CA GLN A 45 -4.87 -9.84 -5.45
C GLN A 45 -5.98 -9.47 -4.48
N THR A 46 -5.88 -9.96 -3.25
CA THR A 46 -6.87 -9.62 -2.22
C THR A 46 -6.68 -8.19 -1.73
N SER A 47 -7.74 -7.63 -1.15
CA SER A 47 -7.70 -6.33 -0.48
C SER A 47 -6.70 -6.32 0.68
N SER A 48 -6.53 -7.45 1.39
CA SER A 48 -5.54 -7.61 2.46
C SER A 48 -4.11 -7.59 1.93
N ASP A 49 -3.81 -8.33 0.86
CA ASP A 49 -2.46 -8.36 0.27
C ASP A 49 -2.07 -6.96 -0.22
N SER A 50 -3.03 -6.25 -0.81
CA SER A 50 -2.84 -4.87 -1.26
C SER A 50 -2.57 -3.91 -0.10
N ALA A 51 -3.20 -4.11 1.05
CA ALA A 51 -2.96 -3.32 2.26
C ALA A 51 -1.58 -3.61 2.85
N GLU A 52 -1.23 -4.88 3.00
CA GLU A 52 0.07 -5.31 3.51
C GLU A 52 1.22 -4.80 2.63
N LEU A 53 1.09 -4.90 1.30
CA LEU A 53 2.09 -4.41 0.36
C LEU A 53 2.32 -2.90 0.49
N ARG A 54 1.28 -2.11 0.76
CA ARG A 54 1.41 -0.66 1.00
C ARG A 54 2.17 -0.38 2.29
N GLU A 55 1.85 -1.09 3.37
CA GLU A 55 2.55 -0.92 4.65
C GLU A 55 4.00 -1.38 4.58
N LEU A 56 4.28 -2.48 3.88
CA LEU A 56 5.65 -2.93 3.62
C LEU A 56 6.44 -1.89 2.84
N ARG A 57 5.88 -1.33 1.76
CA ARG A 57 6.52 -0.27 0.97
C ARG A 57 6.79 0.98 1.81
N LYS A 58 5.85 1.36 2.68
CA LYS A 58 6.02 2.50 3.59
C LYS A 58 7.15 2.25 4.60
N ARG A 59 7.18 1.08 5.23
CA ARG A 59 8.25 0.69 6.17
C ARG A 59 9.60 0.63 5.49
N ASN A 60 9.67 0.05 4.30
CA ASN A 60 10.92 -0.06 3.54
C ASN A 60 11.49 1.33 3.22
N ARG A 61 10.65 2.26 2.75
CA ARG A 61 11.06 3.66 2.52
C ARG A 61 11.58 4.35 3.79
N LEU A 62 10.95 4.11 4.94
CA LEU A 62 11.41 4.67 6.21
C LEU A 62 12.78 4.12 6.60
N LEU A 63 12.96 2.79 6.50
CA LEU A 63 14.23 2.14 6.78
C LEU A 63 15.36 2.63 5.86
N GLU A 64 15.07 2.83 4.57
CA GLU A 64 16.04 3.40 3.63
C GLU A 64 16.48 4.82 4.04
N GLN A 65 15.55 5.65 4.55
CA GLN A 65 15.87 6.97 5.07
C GLN A 65 16.74 6.91 6.34
N GLU A 66 16.41 6.02 7.27
CA GLU A 66 17.19 5.81 8.50
C GLU A 66 18.61 5.34 8.18
N VAL A 67 18.76 4.38 7.26
CA VAL A 67 20.07 3.90 6.80
C VAL A 67 20.88 5.03 6.18
N GLU A 68 20.27 5.90 5.37
CA GLU A 68 20.95 7.04 4.77
C GLU A 68 21.44 8.04 5.84
N VAL A 69 20.62 8.33 6.85
CA VAL A 69 21.01 9.19 7.98
C VAL A 69 22.20 8.59 8.73
N LEU A 70 22.16 7.29 9.03
CA LEU A 70 23.25 6.60 9.72
C LEU A 70 24.54 6.59 8.90
N ARG A 71 24.46 6.40 7.59
CA ARG A 71 25.60 6.47 6.67
C ARG A 71 26.25 7.86 6.68
N ARG A 72 25.44 8.92 6.62
CA ARG A 72 25.92 10.30 6.70
C ARG A 72 26.58 10.61 8.04
N ALA A 73 25.97 10.18 9.14
CA ALA A 73 26.53 10.34 10.48
C ALA A 73 27.89 9.63 10.61
N THR A 74 28.00 8.40 10.09
CA THR A 74 29.24 7.63 10.09
C THR A 74 30.32 8.32 9.26
N ALA A 75 29.97 8.78 8.05
CA ALA A 75 30.90 9.50 7.18
C ALA A 75 31.44 10.78 7.84
N TYR A 76 30.56 11.55 8.49
CA TYR A 76 30.95 12.74 9.24
C TYR A 76 31.87 12.41 10.41
N LEU A 77 31.53 11.37 11.19
CA LEU A 77 32.34 10.91 12.32
C LEU A 77 33.74 10.45 11.88
N SER A 78 33.84 9.72 10.77
CA SER A 78 35.12 9.28 10.21
C SER A 78 35.99 10.45 9.74
N GLN A 79 35.39 11.51 9.20
CA GLN A 79 36.12 12.74 8.85
C GLN A 79 36.60 13.50 10.09
N ALA A 80 35.81 13.54 11.16
CA ALA A 80 36.18 14.21 12.41
C ALA A 80 37.35 13.53 13.15
N HIS A 81 37.59 12.24 12.90
CA HIS A 81 38.69 11.47 13.51
C HIS A 81 39.96 11.43 12.66
N LEU A 82 40.03 12.13 11.52
CA LEU A 82 41.27 12.26 10.78
C LEU A 82 42.23 13.17 11.57
N PRO A 83 43.47 12.72 11.88
CA PRO A 83 44.45 13.58 12.52
C PRO A 83 44.64 14.79 11.60
N GLY A 84 44.39 15.99 12.16
CA GLY A 84 44.46 17.25 11.43
C GLY A 84 45.74 17.25 10.59
N LYS A 85 45.57 17.35 9.27
CA LYS A 85 46.70 17.41 8.34
C LYS A 85 47.55 18.60 8.80
N GLY A 86 48.64 18.28 9.47
CA GLY A 86 49.57 19.26 10.00
C GLY A 86 49.92 20.20 8.87
N SER A 87 49.54 21.46 9.03
CA SER A 87 50.08 22.56 8.25
C SER A 87 51.59 22.57 8.55
N THR A 88 52.38 21.91 7.69
CA THR A 88 53.82 22.11 7.65
C THR A 88 54.05 23.52 7.13
N ARG A 89 54.13 24.46 8.07
CA ARG A 89 54.75 25.76 7.86
C ARG A 89 56.23 25.61 8.19
N SER A 90 57.05 25.42 7.16
CA SER A 90 58.50 25.72 7.11
C SER A 90 58.91 25.84 5.65
#